data_AF-A0A266LRB8-F1
#
_entry.id   AF-A0A266LRB8-F1
#
_cell.length_a   1.000
_cell.length_b   1.000
_cell.length_c   1.000
_cell.angle_alpha   90.00
_cell.angle_beta   90.00
_cell.angle_gamma   90.00
#
_symmetry.space_group_name_H-M   'P 1'
#
loop_
_entity.id
_entity.type
_entity.pdbx_description
1 polymer ?
#
loop_
_entity_poly.entity_id
_entity_poly.type
_entity_poly.pdbx_seq_one_letter_code
_entity_poly.pdbx_strand_id
1 'polypeptide(L)'
;MKRILATALLALISVQANAKCADRYYYYEAKPTVLQIKKWNIYQDLTLQNSKEIQDIKMLNNICTNTKNYRHNSVVYVNYIVDANSWSKIKNPLYKNLTIKFPSGIFGDGTMRQVDINEIHQKNRLNYFQFQTEYKSGSSISSVTVYIVRKGVDEMYTPKLHFSKYKELQRDGYFFTEFRK
;
A
#
# COMPACT_ATOMS: atom_id res chain seq x y z
N MET A 1 14.85 -36.00 -24.66
CA MET A 1 14.12 -35.94 -23.38
C MET A 1 14.83 -35.10 -22.31
N LYS A 2 16.14 -35.28 -22.05
CA LYS A 2 16.88 -34.48 -21.02
C LYS A 2 16.87 -32.94 -21.24
N ARG A 3 16.89 -32.48 -22.51
CA ARG A 3 16.86 -31.04 -22.84
C ARG A 3 15.49 -30.37 -22.64
N ILE A 4 14.39 -31.12 -22.77
CA ILE A 4 13.01 -30.60 -22.61
C ILE A 4 12.65 -30.45 -21.13
N LEU A 5 13.16 -31.35 -20.28
CA LEU A 5 13.02 -31.25 -18.83
C LEU A 5 13.78 -30.04 -18.25
N ALA A 6 14.96 -29.71 -18.80
CA ALA A 6 15.75 -28.57 -18.33
C ALA A 6 15.10 -27.21 -18.66
N THR A 7 14.52 -27.06 -19.85
CA THR A 7 13.80 -25.83 -20.23
C THR A 7 12.48 -25.66 -19.47
N ALA A 8 11.75 -26.75 -19.20
CA ALA A 8 10.55 -26.71 -18.36
C ALA A 8 10.87 -26.30 -16.91
N LEU A 9 11.97 -26.81 -16.35
CA LEU A 9 12.40 -26.48 -14.99
C LEU A 9 12.87 -25.00 -14.89
N LEU A 10 13.62 -24.51 -15.87
CA LEU A 10 14.05 -23.10 -15.94
C LEU A 10 12.86 -22.15 -16.11
N ALA A 11 11.87 -22.51 -16.91
CA ALA A 11 10.62 -21.74 -17.04
C ALA A 11 9.87 -21.67 -15.70
N LEU A 12 9.72 -22.79 -14.98
CA LEU A 12 9.05 -22.85 -13.67
C LEU A 12 9.75 -22.00 -12.60
N ILE A 13 11.10 -21.99 -12.57
CA ILE A 13 11.88 -21.20 -11.60
C ILE A 13 11.76 -19.70 -11.91
N SER A 14 11.76 -19.32 -13.20
CA SER A 14 11.60 -17.92 -13.62
C SER A 14 10.20 -17.35 -13.28
N VAL A 15 9.15 -18.16 -13.40
CA VAL A 15 7.78 -17.79 -13.00
C VAL A 15 7.69 -17.59 -11.48
N GLN A 16 8.35 -18.45 -10.68
CA GLN A 16 8.37 -18.31 -9.22
C GLN A 16 9.17 -17.10 -8.74
N ALA A 17 10.28 -16.75 -9.40
CA ALA A 17 11.05 -15.55 -9.07
C ALA A 17 10.28 -14.26 -9.39
N ASN A 18 9.62 -14.20 -10.55
CA ASN A 18 8.76 -13.06 -10.93
C ASN A 18 7.53 -12.94 -10.02
N ALA A 19 6.93 -14.06 -9.58
CA ALA A 19 5.81 -14.06 -8.64
C ALA A 19 6.18 -13.53 -7.24
N LYS A 20 7.43 -13.70 -6.79
CA LYS A 20 7.87 -13.20 -5.47
C LYS A 20 7.94 -11.68 -5.39
N CYS A 21 8.27 -11.02 -6.50
CA CYS A 21 8.35 -9.56 -6.62
C CYS A 21 7.17 -8.94 -7.36
N ALA A 22 6.09 -9.70 -7.48
CA ALA A 22 4.81 -9.23 -7.98
C ALA A 22 4.28 -8.07 -7.12
N ASP A 23 3.49 -7.19 -7.74
CA ASP A 23 2.85 -6.07 -7.07
C ASP A 23 2.03 -6.56 -5.87
N ARG A 24 2.10 -5.84 -4.75
CA ARG A 24 1.36 -6.20 -3.53
C ARG A 24 0.19 -5.27 -3.31
N TYR A 25 -0.95 -5.87 -2.98
CA TYR A 25 -2.18 -5.16 -2.64
C TYR A 25 -2.59 -5.54 -1.22
N TYR A 26 -2.50 -4.59 -0.30
CA TYR A 26 -2.86 -4.78 1.09
C TYR A 26 -4.22 -4.14 1.40
N TYR A 27 -4.98 -4.77 2.29
CA TYR A 27 -6.29 -4.32 2.75
C TYR A 27 -6.28 -4.19 4.27
N TYR A 28 -5.63 -3.14 4.75
CA TYR A 28 -5.39 -2.92 6.16
C TYR A 28 -6.61 -2.25 6.80
N GLU A 29 -7.32 -3.00 7.63
CA GLU A 29 -8.38 -2.48 8.50
C GLU A 29 -7.77 -1.65 9.64
N ALA A 30 -7.98 -0.33 9.58
CA ALA A 30 -7.43 0.65 10.50
C ALA A 30 -7.91 0.43 11.93
N LYS A 31 -7.02 0.73 12.88
CA LYS A 31 -7.32 0.70 14.31
C LYS A 31 -6.99 2.06 14.94
N PRO A 32 -7.69 3.13 14.53
CA PRO A 32 -7.35 4.47 14.97
C PRO A 32 -7.63 4.63 16.47
N THR A 33 -6.71 5.27 17.17
CA THR A 33 -6.88 5.77 18.53
C THR A 33 -6.92 7.29 18.54
N VAL A 34 -7.54 7.87 19.56
CA VAL A 34 -7.58 9.33 19.71
C VAL A 34 -6.28 9.82 20.33
N LEU A 35 -5.62 10.75 19.66
CA LEU A 35 -4.55 11.57 20.21
C LEU A 35 -5.12 12.91 20.65
N GLN A 36 -5.01 13.21 21.94
CA GLN A 36 -5.42 14.50 22.50
C GLN A 36 -4.27 15.51 22.43
N ILE A 37 -4.53 16.68 21.86
CA ILE A 37 -3.62 17.83 21.77
C ILE A 37 -4.29 19.02 22.43
N LYS A 38 -3.92 19.30 23.70
CA LYS A 38 -4.62 20.26 24.56
C LYS A 38 -6.12 19.91 24.65
N LYS A 39 -7.00 20.75 24.08
CA LYS A 39 -8.46 20.55 24.06
C LYS A 39 -8.98 19.89 22.78
N TRP A 40 -8.09 19.64 21.82
CA TRP A 40 -8.43 19.13 20.50
C TRP A 40 -8.06 17.67 20.35
N ASN A 41 -8.74 16.97 19.45
CA ASN A 41 -8.51 15.55 19.20
C ASN A 41 -8.22 15.29 17.71
N ILE A 42 -7.32 14.33 17.44
CA ILE A 42 -7.01 13.82 16.11
C ILE A 42 -6.88 12.29 16.18
N TYR A 43 -7.20 11.57 15.10
CA TYR A 43 -6.93 10.14 15.04
C TYR A 43 -5.47 9.85 14.71
N GLN A 44 -4.92 8.81 15.34
CA GLN A 44 -3.64 8.22 15.00
C GLN A 44 -3.75 6.71 14.90
N ASP A 45 -2.88 6.06 14.13
CA ASP A 45 -2.83 4.59 14.07
C ASP A 45 -1.42 4.08 14.33
N LEU A 46 -1.13 3.87 15.60
CA LEU A 46 0.15 3.34 16.07
C LEU A 46 0.33 1.85 15.74
N THR A 47 -0.76 1.13 15.48
CA THR A 47 -0.72 -0.32 15.27
C THR A 47 -0.25 -0.69 13.87
N LEU A 48 -0.42 0.21 12.90
CA LEU A 48 0.01 -0.02 11.52
C LEU A 48 1.52 -0.31 11.43
N GLN A 49 2.36 0.33 12.24
CA GLN A 49 3.82 0.12 12.22
C GLN A 49 4.23 -1.34 12.48
N ASN A 50 3.45 -2.06 13.28
CA ASN A 50 3.69 -3.46 13.65
C ASN A 50 2.76 -4.44 12.91
N SER A 51 2.05 -3.95 11.90
CA SER A 51 1.12 -4.76 11.09
C SER A 51 1.87 -5.75 10.19
N LYS A 52 1.19 -6.84 9.80
CA LYS A 52 1.76 -7.85 8.89
C LYS A 52 2.09 -7.22 7.53
N GLU A 53 1.30 -6.24 7.10
CA GLU A 53 1.44 -5.48 5.88
C GLU A 53 2.78 -4.71 5.86
N ILE A 54 3.09 -3.96 6.92
CA ILE A 54 4.38 -3.26 7.01
C ILE A 54 5.55 -4.26 7.10
N GLN A 55 5.41 -5.38 7.82
CA GLN A 55 6.46 -6.40 7.86
C GLN A 55 6.69 -7.05 6.49
N ASP A 56 5.63 -7.31 5.72
CA ASP A 56 5.71 -7.86 4.37
C ASP A 56 6.37 -6.85 3.40
N ILE A 57 6.06 -5.56 3.49
CA ILE A 57 6.75 -4.52 2.71
C ILE A 57 8.26 -4.52 2.98
N LYS A 58 8.65 -4.62 4.26
CA LYS A 58 10.06 -4.71 4.65
C LYS A 58 10.74 -5.95 4.08
N MET A 59 10.07 -7.09 4.18
CA MET A 59 10.56 -8.36 3.61
C MET A 59 10.68 -8.26 2.08
N LEU A 60 9.64 -7.76 1.40
CA LEU A 60 9.57 -7.58 -0.04
C LEU A 60 10.74 -6.72 -0.54
N ASN A 61 11.00 -5.59 0.12
CA ASN A 61 12.11 -4.71 -0.22
C ASN A 61 13.48 -5.41 -0.11
N ASN A 62 13.62 -6.34 0.83
CA ASN A 62 14.88 -7.06 1.04
C ASN A 62 15.07 -8.20 0.02
N ILE A 63 13.99 -8.87 -0.39
CA ILE A 63 14.07 -10.00 -1.34
C ILE A 63 14.07 -9.55 -2.81
N CYS A 64 13.47 -8.40 -3.12
CA CYS A 64 13.41 -7.86 -4.46
C CYS A 64 14.58 -6.90 -4.67
N THR A 65 15.58 -7.35 -5.42
CA THR A 65 16.82 -6.61 -5.68
C THR A 65 16.78 -5.89 -7.03
N ASN A 66 17.74 -4.98 -7.24
CA ASN A 66 17.69 -3.95 -8.27
C ASN A 66 17.71 -4.53 -9.68
N THR A 67 16.59 -4.40 -10.39
CA THR A 67 16.51 -4.62 -11.82
C THR A 67 17.08 -3.41 -12.54
N LYS A 68 18.14 -3.60 -13.34
CA LYS A 68 18.94 -2.53 -14.00
C LYS A 68 18.14 -1.44 -14.74
N ASN A 69 16.86 -1.67 -15.04
CA ASN A 69 16.02 -0.77 -15.84
C ASN A 69 14.89 -0.09 -15.06
N TYR A 70 14.71 -0.37 -13.76
CA TYR A 70 13.59 0.20 -12.98
C TYR A 70 14.10 0.88 -11.71
N ARG A 71 13.51 2.05 -11.41
CA ARG A 71 13.79 2.79 -10.17
C ARG A 71 13.34 2.06 -8.91
N HIS A 72 12.19 1.38 -8.99
CA HIS A 72 11.57 0.67 -7.88
C HIS A 72 11.69 -0.83 -8.09
N ASN A 73 12.15 -1.53 -7.05
CA ASN A 73 12.30 -2.97 -7.00
C ASN A 73 10.97 -3.72 -6.89
N SER A 74 10.01 -3.05 -6.27
CA SER A 74 8.67 -3.57 -6.07
C SER A 74 7.69 -2.40 -5.94
N VAL A 75 6.43 -2.67 -6.26
CA VAL A 75 5.34 -1.71 -6.13
C VAL A 75 4.29 -2.26 -5.18
N VAL A 76 3.86 -1.41 -4.27
CA VAL A 76 2.94 -1.74 -3.20
C VAL A 76 1.79 -0.74 -3.20
N TYR A 77 0.58 -1.28 -3.07
CA TYR A 77 -0.66 -0.54 -2.92
C TYR A 77 -1.29 -0.90 -1.57
N VAL A 78 -1.48 0.09 -0.70
CA VAL A 78 -2.10 -0.09 0.62
C VAL A 78 -3.47 0.55 0.61
N ASN A 79 -4.53 -0.26 0.66
CA ASN A 79 -5.85 0.20 1.04
C ASN A 79 -5.90 0.28 2.57
N TYR A 80 -5.75 1.48 3.11
CA TYR A 80 -5.91 1.82 4.52
C TYR A 80 -7.40 2.09 4.78
N ILE A 81 -8.09 1.09 5.31
CA ILE A 81 -9.56 1.04 5.43
C ILE A 81 -9.99 1.61 6.77
N VAL A 82 -10.80 2.66 6.75
CA VAL A 82 -11.34 3.32 7.95
C VAL A 82 -12.85 3.11 8.04
N ASP A 83 -13.41 3.08 9.25
CA ASP A 83 -14.87 3.13 9.42
C ASP A 83 -15.37 4.48 8.87
N ALA A 84 -16.35 4.43 7.97
CA ALA A 84 -16.93 5.59 7.30
C ALA A 84 -17.41 6.67 8.27
N ASN A 85 -17.89 6.28 9.45
CA ASN A 85 -18.44 7.17 10.45
C ASN A 85 -17.47 7.52 11.57
N SER A 86 -16.21 7.06 11.52
CA SER A 86 -15.22 7.27 12.59
C SER A 86 -15.12 8.74 12.98
N TRP A 87 -15.07 9.64 12.00
CA TRP A 87 -14.85 11.07 12.27
C TRP A 87 -15.98 11.74 13.05
N SER A 88 -17.24 11.38 12.76
CA SER A 88 -18.39 11.93 13.48
C SER A 88 -18.36 11.60 14.99
N LYS A 89 -17.58 10.59 15.39
CA LYS A 89 -17.46 10.12 16.77
C LYS A 89 -16.38 10.87 17.57
N ILE A 90 -15.50 11.65 16.94
CA ILE A 90 -14.45 12.38 17.64
C ILE A 90 -15.01 13.68 18.24
N LYS A 91 -14.81 13.89 19.54
CA LYS A 91 -15.19 15.14 20.21
C LYS A 91 -14.13 16.20 19.93
N ASN A 92 -14.51 17.46 19.70
CA ASN A 92 -13.59 18.58 19.45
C ASN A 92 -12.46 18.24 18.45
N PRO A 93 -12.80 17.90 17.19
CA PRO A 93 -11.79 17.57 16.19
C PRO A 93 -10.85 18.76 15.96
N LEU A 94 -9.54 18.50 15.88
CA LEU A 94 -8.53 19.51 15.56
C LEU A 94 -8.68 20.02 14.11
N TYR A 95 -9.16 19.16 13.20
CA TYR A 95 -9.31 19.44 11.78
C TYR A 95 -10.78 19.33 11.35
N LYS A 96 -11.15 20.00 10.25
CA LYS A 96 -12.53 19.96 9.76
C LYS A 96 -12.87 18.61 9.11
N ASN A 97 -11.91 18.05 8.38
CA ASN A 97 -12.05 16.79 7.65
C ASN A 97 -11.45 15.63 8.44
N LEU A 98 -11.79 14.39 8.10
CA LEU A 98 -11.18 13.21 8.69
C LEU A 98 -9.67 13.22 8.45
N THR A 99 -8.91 13.43 9.52
CA THR A 99 -7.45 13.51 9.48
C THR A 99 -6.85 12.41 10.31
N ILE A 100 -5.86 11.72 9.73
CA ILE A 100 -5.17 10.60 10.36
C ILE A 100 -3.68 10.89 10.43
N LYS A 101 -3.13 10.78 11.63
CA LYS A 101 -1.71 10.85 11.89
C LYS A 101 -1.11 9.44 11.87
N PHE A 102 -0.19 9.22 10.94
CA PHE A 102 0.58 7.99 10.86
C PHE A 102 1.78 8.02 11.81
N PRO A 103 2.28 6.85 12.25
CA PRO A 103 3.54 6.75 12.98
C PRO A 103 4.69 7.35 12.17
N SER A 104 5.57 8.08 12.84
CA SER A 104 6.82 8.53 12.21
C SER A 104 7.66 7.32 11.83
N GLY A 105 8.35 7.35 10.69
CA GLY A 105 9.23 6.23 10.33
C GLY A 105 8.52 5.05 9.67
N ILE A 106 7.19 5.08 9.51
CA ILE A 106 6.41 3.88 9.15
C ILE A 106 6.83 3.27 7.81
N PHE A 107 7.26 4.10 6.85
CA PHE A 107 7.78 3.65 5.55
C PHE A 107 9.30 3.76 5.45
N GLY A 108 10.01 3.73 6.58
CA GLY A 108 11.47 3.80 6.61
C GLY A 108 12.06 5.18 6.31
N ASP A 109 11.22 6.15 5.94
CA ASP A 109 11.59 7.57 5.94
C ASP A 109 11.31 8.16 7.34
N GLY A 110 12.21 8.98 7.88
CA GLY A 110 12.00 9.63 9.19
C GLY A 110 10.85 10.65 9.21
N THR A 111 9.95 10.59 8.23
CA THR A 111 8.89 11.56 8.03
C THR A 111 7.67 11.20 8.85
N MET A 112 7.06 12.23 9.44
CA MET A 112 5.72 12.15 10.01
C MET A 112 4.72 12.45 8.91
N ARG A 113 3.69 11.60 8.76
CA ARG A 113 2.63 11.81 7.79
C ARG A 113 1.31 12.06 8.51
N GLN A 114 0.68 13.17 8.16
CA GLN A 114 -0.67 13.49 8.55
C GLN A 114 -1.46 13.70 7.27
N VAL A 115 -2.60 13.01 7.15
CA VAL A 115 -3.36 12.97 5.91
C VAL A 115 -4.79 13.35 6.18
N ASP A 116 -5.24 14.40 5.49
CA ASP A 116 -6.63 14.81 5.46
C ASP A 116 -7.37 14.07 4.35
N ILE A 117 -8.56 13.58 4.65
CA ILE A 117 -9.43 12.91 3.67
C ILE A 117 -10.31 13.95 3.00
N ASN A 118 -10.11 14.14 1.70
CA ASN A 118 -11.01 14.88 0.86
C ASN A 118 -12.00 13.92 0.17
N GLU A 119 -13.24 13.89 0.65
CA GLU A 119 -14.27 12.97 0.16
C GLU A 119 -14.61 13.15 -1.33
N ILE A 120 -14.42 14.35 -1.89
CA ILE A 120 -14.68 14.62 -3.31
C ILE A 120 -13.70 13.83 -4.17
N HIS A 121 -12.42 13.83 -3.78
CA HIS A 121 -11.37 13.16 -4.54
C HIS A 121 -11.44 11.63 -4.43
N GLN A 122 -11.99 11.10 -3.33
CA GLN A 122 -12.13 9.66 -3.11
C GLN A 122 -13.00 8.96 -4.16
N LYS A 123 -13.87 9.69 -4.86
CA LYS A 123 -14.72 9.17 -5.93
C LYS A 123 -13.93 8.71 -7.18
N ASN A 124 -12.68 9.15 -7.36
CA ASN A 124 -11.85 8.80 -8.51
C ASN A 124 -10.66 7.91 -8.09
N ARG A 125 -10.94 6.68 -7.66
CA ARG A 125 -9.91 5.78 -7.13
C ARG A 125 -8.80 5.44 -8.14
N LEU A 126 -9.12 5.46 -9.43
CA LEU A 126 -8.15 5.22 -10.52
C LEU A 126 -7.00 6.25 -10.58
N ASN A 127 -7.26 7.48 -10.14
CA ASN A 127 -6.31 8.59 -10.26
C ASN A 127 -5.97 9.25 -8.92
N TYR A 128 -6.69 8.91 -7.85
CA TYR A 128 -6.51 9.53 -6.56
C TYR A 128 -6.02 8.53 -5.50
N PHE A 129 -4.83 8.81 -5.01
CA PHE A 129 -4.21 8.23 -3.82
C PHE A 129 -3.92 9.36 -2.82
N GLN A 130 -3.78 9.02 -1.54
CA GLN A 130 -3.54 10.02 -0.50
C GLN A 130 -2.10 10.51 -0.49
N PHE A 131 -1.16 9.56 -0.55
CA PHE A 131 0.25 9.87 -0.73
C PHE A 131 0.98 8.66 -1.31
N GLN A 132 2.13 8.95 -1.91
CA GLN A 132 3.10 7.96 -2.32
C GLN A 132 4.39 8.22 -1.55
N THR A 133 5.09 7.15 -1.20
CA THR A 133 6.41 7.21 -0.60
C THR A 133 7.27 6.03 -1.06
N GLU A 134 8.52 6.02 -0.63
CA GLU A 134 9.49 4.97 -0.90
C GLU A 134 9.98 4.37 0.41
N TYR A 135 9.89 3.05 0.53
CA TYR A 135 10.62 2.32 1.56
C TYR A 135 12.02 2.02 1.04
N LYS A 136 13.04 2.51 1.76
CA LYS A 136 14.46 2.35 1.37
C LYS A 136 15.19 1.52 2.41
N SER A 137 15.90 0.49 1.94
CA SER A 137 16.84 -0.27 2.76
C SER A 137 17.98 -0.77 1.88
N GLY A 138 19.21 -0.35 2.21
CA GLY A 138 20.37 -0.58 1.37
C GLY A 138 20.18 0.03 -0.03
N SER A 139 20.40 -0.79 -1.07
CA SER A 139 20.20 -0.41 -2.48
C SER A 139 18.80 -0.71 -3.01
N SER A 140 17.91 -1.28 -2.20
CA SER A 140 16.54 -1.61 -2.59
C SER A 140 15.56 -0.51 -2.20
N ILE A 141 14.68 -0.17 -3.14
CA ILE A 141 13.67 0.86 -3.04
C ILE A 141 12.32 0.26 -3.47
N SER A 142 11.35 0.25 -2.57
CA SER A 142 9.97 -0.17 -2.87
C SER A 142 9.05 1.04 -2.90
N SER A 143 8.24 1.17 -3.96
CA SER A 143 7.24 2.23 -4.05
C SER A 143 6.01 1.83 -3.23
N VAL A 144 5.55 2.70 -2.34
CA VAL A 144 4.36 2.48 -1.51
C VAL A 144 3.35 3.57 -1.81
N THR A 145 2.21 3.17 -2.39
CA THR A 145 1.08 4.05 -2.68
C THR A 145 -0.04 3.76 -1.68
N VAL A 146 -0.47 4.77 -0.94
CA VAL A 146 -1.48 4.61 0.11
C VAL A 146 -2.80 5.24 -0.34
N TYR A 147 -3.85 4.44 -0.27
CA TYR A 147 -5.24 4.83 -0.44
C TYR A 147 -5.93 4.76 0.91
N ILE A 148 -6.52 5.85 1.37
CA ILE A 148 -7.46 5.80 2.49
C ILE A 148 -8.85 5.50 1.92
N VAL A 149 -9.52 4.49 2.46
CA VAL A 149 -10.79 3.98 1.97
C VAL A 149 -11.81 3.96 3.10
N ARG A 150 -12.90 4.71 2.98
CA ARG A 150 -14.04 4.58 3.90
C ARG A 150 -14.79 3.29 3.60
N LYS A 151 -14.87 2.41 4.59
CA LYS A 151 -15.47 1.08 4.49
C LYS A 151 -16.92 1.19 4.01
N GLY A 152 -17.23 0.49 2.92
CA GLY A 152 -18.57 0.47 2.32
C GLY A 152 -18.97 1.73 1.57
N VAL A 153 -18.08 2.73 1.43
CA VAL A 153 -18.36 4.00 0.75
C VAL A 153 -17.44 4.22 -0.43
N ASP A 154 -16.13 4.12 -0.20
CA ASP A 154 -15.13 4.38 -1.24
C ASP A 154 -14.72 3.08 -1.94
N GLU A 155 -14.48 3.13 -3.25
CA GLU A 155 -13.91 2.02 -4.00
C GLU A 155 -12.46 1.75 -3.52
N MET A 156 -12.10 0.47 -3.40
CA MET A 156 -10.73 0.04 -3.09
C MET A 156 -9.88 0.00 -4.35
N TYR A 157 -8.59 0.32 -4.23
CA TYR A 157 -7.64 0.08 -5.30
C TYR A 157 -7.31 -1.41 -5.38
N THR A 158 -7.64 -2.04 -6.50
CA THR A 158 -7.51 -3.50 -6.70
C THR A 158 -6.62 -3.81 -7.91
N PRO A 159 -6.07 -5.03 -8.02
CA PRO A 159 -5.32 -5.45 -9.21
C PRO A 159 -6.14 -5.34 -10.48
N LYS A 160 -7.45 -5.64 -10.44
CA LYS A 160 -8.36 -5.48 -11.58
C LYS A 160 -8.41 -4.02 -12.04
N LEU A 161 -8.51 -3.10 -11.08
CA LEU A 161 -8.56 -1.67 -11.37
C LEU A 161 -7.24 -1.18 -11.98
N HIS A 162 -6.10 -1.61 -11.43
CA HIS A 162 -4.78 -1.34 -11.99
C HIS A 162 -4.61 -1.92 -13.41
N PHE A 163 -4.91 -3.21 -13.59
CA PHE A 163 -4.83 -3.91 -14.87
C PHE A 163 -5.69 -3.27 -15.96
N SER A 164 -6.87 -2.77 -15.60
CA SER A 164 -7.76 -2.09 -16.56
C SER A 164 -7.18 -0.79 -17.12
N LYS A 165 -6.27 -0.14 -16.39
CA LYS A 165 -5.68 1.16 -16.75
C LYS A 165 -4.44 1.03 -17.64
N TYR A 166 -3.60 0.02 -17.40
CA TYR A 166 -2.28 -0.10 -18.04
C TYR A 166 -2.30 -1.15 -19.15
N LYS A 167 -2.23 -0.68 -20.39
CA LYS A 167 -2.27 -1.55 -21.59
C LYS A 167 -1.06 -2.49 -21.66
N GLU A 168 0.06 -2.08 -21.11
CA GLU A 168 1.29 -2.86 -21.09
C GLU A 168 1.09 -4.17 -20.30
N LEU A 169 0.38 -4.08 -19.16
CA LEU A 169 0.06 -5.25 -18.33
C LEU A 169 -0.89 -6.22 -19.03
N GLN A 170 -1.81 -5.71 -19.84
CA GLN A 170 -2.74 -6.53 -20.61
C GLN A 170 -2.03 -7.33 -21.71
N ARG A 171 -0.96 -6.76 -22.28
CA ARG A 171 -0.13 -7.42 -23.30
C ARG A 171 0.83 -8.44 -22.69
N ASP A 172 1.52 -8.05 -21.62
CA ASP A 172 2.66 -8.80 -21.08
C ASP A 172 2.26 -9.80 -19.97
N GLY A 173 0.99 -9.75 -19.55
CA GLY A 173 0.50 -10.47 -18.39
C GLY A 173 0.83 -9.71 -17.10
N TYR A 174 -0.01 -9.93 -16.07
CA TYR A 174 0.13 -9.23 -14.80
C TYR A 174 0.19 -10.19 -13.63
N PHE A 175 1.31 -10.13 -12.89
CA PHE A 175 1.51 -10.89 -11.67
C PHE A 175 1.33 -9.96 -10.47
N PHE A 176 0.45 -10.34 -9.56
CA PHE A 176 0.17 -9.61 -8.33
C PHE A 176 -0.09 -10.59 -7.18
N THR A 177 -0.01 -10.09 -5.94
CA THR A 177 -0.51 -10.78 -4.76
C THR A 177 -1.45 -9.86 -3.98
N GLU A 178 -2.64 -10.38 -3.66
CA GLU A 178 -3.61 -9.70 -2.80
C GLU A 178 -3.61 -10.30 -1.40
N PHE A 179 -3.54 -9.44 -0.38
CA PHE A 179 -3.66 -9.83 1.02
C PHE A 179 -5.01 -9.36 1.57
N ARG A 180 -6.06 -10.10 1.22
CA ARG A 180 -7.39 -9.94 1.83
C ARG A 180 -7.45 -10.76 3.11
N LYS A 181 -8.09 -10.21 4.14
CA LYS A 181 -8.44 -10.96 5.36
C LYS A 181 -9.65 -11.85 5.10
#